data_AF-A0A1G5AX57-F1
#
_entry.id   AF-A0A1G5AX57-F1
#
_cell.length_a   1.000
_cell.length_b   1.000
_cell.length_c   1.000
_cell.angle_alpha   90.00
_cell.angle_beta   90.00
_cell.angle_gamma   90.00
#
_symmetry.space_group_name_H-M   'P 1'
#
loop_
_entity.id
_entity.type
_entity.pdbx_description
1 polymer ?
#
loop_
_entity_poly.entity_id
_entity_poly.type
_entity_poly.pdbx_seq_one_letter_code
_entity_poly.pdbx_strand_id
1 'polypeptide(L)'
;MKTVKHLLAFLMIILLSVFLCSCSQSAKAHAEKAIKKDLDLLKNLDSETTMQYISYQELFPDSDDSTKLSADIKEVFSLFFQNFDYKILGISVDSDEKNASAQLKLTTLDAEALASDFVSASLQEEILETASGKENDNGNSLEQRYLLLYKLLKNNTYSSAERTTSIQLNNLGSSSEPDWEITHSSSLENDLVGGLITYLSDPDLVPPAETLTVYLKTLQEMDVKQMANYLGLDSILNTSDSAKNAIASALMEQFHSCFNYKISSTSVSGYLAEVDAELTTFDSNSILTQYEKELNTYLASADAVIDGSQKRYNKSHKLLLDSIRNNQATITATATFHLTNDGASWKLENAGTELGNAIFGTLTASPVPEDSTEDNE
;
A
#
# COMPACT_ATOMS: atom_id res chain seq x y z
N MET A 1 2.59 -5.34 12.59
CA MET A 1 1.71 -6.41 13.09
C MET A 1 1.20 -6.29 14.54
N LYS A 2 1.72 -5.41 15.43
CA LYS A 2 1.13 -5.21 16.78
C LYS A 2 -0.12 -4.32 16.82
N THR A 3 -0.31 -3.47 15.81
CA THR A 3 -1.39 -2.46 15.71
C THR A 3 -2.69 -3.01 15.12
N VAL A 4 -2.63 -3.97 14.18
CA VAL A 4 -3.81 -4.61 13.57
C VAL A 4 -4.63 -5.41 14.59
N LYS A 5 -3.98 -5.96 15.64
CA LYS A 5 -4.65 -6.72 16.72
C LYS A 5 -5.48 -5.85 17.67
N HIS A 6 -5.17 -4.57 17.83
CA HIS A 6 -5.89 -3.67 18.74
C HIS A 6 -7.12 -3.03 18.08
N LEU A 7 -7.14 -2.95 16.75
CA LEU A 7 -8.19 -2.30 15.98
C LEU A 7 -9.55 -3.02 16.03
N LEU A 8 -9.51 -4.35 16.12
CA LEU A 8 -10.67 -5.23 15.85
C LEU A 8 -11.22 -5.89 17.11
N ALA A 9 -10.36 -6.18 18.10
CA ALA A 9 -10.82 -6.50 19.45
C ALA A 9 -11.66 -5.36 20.03
N PHE A 10 -11.46 -4.14 19.55
CA PHE A 10 -12.11 -2.95 20.04
C PHE A 10 -13.48 -2.65 19.40
N LEU A 11 -13.65 -2.94 18.11
CA LEU A 11 -14.91 -2.72 17.37
C LEU A 11 -16.12 -3.40 18.02
N MET A 12 -15.91 -4.50 18.75
CA MET A 12 -16.99 -5.32 19.34
C MET A 12 -17.11 -5.20 20.86
N ILE A 13 -16.13 -4.64 21.59
CA ILE A 13 -16.25 -4.44 23.05
C ILE A 13 -17.36 -3.43 23.39
N ILE A 14 -17.66 -2.49 22.49
CA ILE A 14 -18.60 -1.40 22.76
C ILE A 14 -20.06 -1.72 22.38
N LEU A 15 -20.29 -2.68 21.48
CA LEU A 15 -21.66 -3.12 21.12
C LEU A 15 -22.46 -3.73 22.29
N LEU A 16 -21.82 -4.02 23.44
CA LEU A 16 -22.37 -4.85 24.52
C LEU A 16 -23.10 -4.11 25.65
N SER A 17 -23.10 -2.77 25.71
CA SER A 17 -23.57 -2.05 26.93
C SER A 17 -24.96 -1.41 26.86
N VAL A 18 -26.06 -2.19 26.75
CA VAL A 18 -27.42 -1.68 27.11
C VAL A 18 -28.33 -2.78 27.71
N PHE A 19 -28.91 -2.51 28.89
CA PHE A 19 -29.67 -3.40 29.78
C PHE A 19 -31.17 -3.62 29.43
N LEU A 20 -31.65 -4.80 29.89
CA LEU A 20 -32.97 -5.26 30.38
C LEU A 20 -34.25 -5.18 29.51
N CYS A 21 -34.82 -6.37 29.26
CA CYS A 21 -36.28 -6.58 29.39
C CYS A 21 -36.59 -8.04 29.73
N SER A 22 -37.24 -8.22 30.89
CA SER A 22 -37.67 -9.48 31.50
C SER A 22 -39.07 -9.90 31.01
N CYS A 23 -39.16 -11.09 30.44
CA CYS A 23 -40.38 -11.87 30.25
C CYS A 23 -39.99 -13.34 30.27
N SER A 24 -40.82 -14.21 30.85
CA SER A 24 -40.57 -15.62 31.17
C SER A 24 -40.34 -16.52 29.94
N GLN A 25 -39.27 -16.29 29.21
CA GLN A 25 -38.82 -17.09 28.07
C GLN A 25 -37.81 -18.15 28.53
N SER A 26 -37.71 -19.27 27.83
CA SER A 26 -36.68 -20.29 28.13
C SER A 26 -35.27 -19.69 28.07
N ALA A 27 -34.28 -20.24 28.79
CA ALA A 27 -32.88 -19.77 28.73
C ALA A 27 -32.36 -19.68 27.29
N LYS A 28 -32.76 -20.62 26.42
CA LYS A 28 -32.48 -20.60 24.98
C LYS A 28 -32.98 -19.35 24.26
N ALA A 29 -34.17 -18.87 24.60
CA ALA A 29 -34.76 -17.69 23.99
C ALA A 29 -34.12 -16.39 24.52
N HIS A 30 -33.65 -16.37 25.77
CA HIS A 30 -32.83 -15.26 26.27
C HIS A 30 -31.47 -15.21 25.57
N ALA A 31 -30.79 -16.35 25.38
CA ALA A 31 -29.57 -16.41 24.59
C ALA A 31 -29.80 -15.98 23.13
N GLU A 32 -30.90 -16.41 22.50
CA GLU A 32 -31.26 -15.95 21.15
C GLU A 32 -31.46 -14.43 21.08
N LYS A 33 -32.13 -13.86 22.10
CA LYS A 33 -32.35 -12.41 22.20
C LYS A 33 -31.04 -11.63 22.34
N ALA A 34 -30.08 -12.15 23.12
CA ALA A 34 -28.76 -11.56 23.25
C ALA A 34 -28.01 -11.55 21.91
N ILE A 35 -28.00 -12.67 21.18
CA ILE A 35 -27.39 -12.74 19.85
C ILE A 35 -28.00 -11.71 18.90
N LYS A 36 -29.34 -11.61 18.88
CA LYS A 36 -30.03 -10.65 18.01
C LYS A 36 -29.71 -9.22 18.38
N LYS A 37 -29.73 -8.90 19.68
CA LYS A 37 -29.39 -7.57 20.20
C LYS A 37 -28.01 -7.12 19.70
N ASP A 38 -27.00 -7.98 19.78
CA ASP A 38 -25.63 -7.61 19.44
C ASP A 38 -25.41 -7.61 17.91
N LEU A 39 -25.88 -8.64 17.20
CA LEU A 39 -25.62 -8.76 15.76
C LEU A 39 -26.54 -7.90 14.88
N ASP A 40 -27.75 -7.53 15.34
CA ASP A 40 -28.61 -6.62 14.57
C ASP A 40 -28.05 -5.19 14.54
N LEU A 41 -27.18 -4.80 15.48
CA LEU A 41 -26.48 -3.50 15.44
C LEU A 41 -25.52 -3.40 14.24
N LEU A 42 -24.97 -4.53 13.77
CA LEU A 42 -24.12 -4.57 12.59
C LEU A 42 -24.92 -4.49 11.28
N LYS A 43 -26.24 -4.73 11.33
CA LYS A 43 -27.11 -4.63 10.14
C LYS A 43 -27.43 -3.17 9.85
N ASN A 44 -27.19 -2.75 8.61
CA ASN A 44 -27.42 -1.37 8.16
C ASN A 44 -26.71 -0.35 9.06
N LEU A 45 -25.50 -0.68 9.52
CA LEU A 45 -24.71 0.16 10.41
C LEU A 45 -24.45 1.52 9.74
N ASP A 46 -25.21 2.54 10.14
CA ASP A 46 -25.04 3.89 9.62
C ASP A 46 -23.93 4.63 10.40
N SER A 47 -23.41 5.70 9.81
CA SER A 47 -22.30 6.46 10.39
C SER A 47 -22.65 7.14 11.72
N GLU A 48 -23.92 7.48 11.96
CA GLU A 48 -24.38 8.13 13.19
C GLU A 48 -24.47 7.12 14.34
N THR A 49 -25.04 5.95 14.08
CA THR A 49 -25.06 4.82 15.02
C THR A 49 -23.64 4.39 15.37
N THR A 50 -22.75 4.27 14.38
CA THR A 50 -21.32 3.93 14.59
C THR A 50 -20.63 4.86 15.60
N MET A 51 -20.94 6.16 15.59
CA MET A 51 -20.32 7.13 16.50
C MET A 51 -20.76 6.98 17.96
N GLN A 52 -21.88 6.32 18.24
CA GLN A 52 -22.29 6.04 19.62
C GLN A 52 -21.43 4.94 20.25
N TYR A 53 -20.79 4.12 19.40
CA TYR A 53 -20.06 2.93 19.82
C TYR A 53 -18.57 2.97 19.48
N ILE A 54 -18.07 4.02 18.83
CA ILE A 54 -16.65 4.15 18.51
C ILE A 54 -16.22 5.60 18.76
N SER A 55 -15.45 5.82 19.82
CA SER A 55 -14.83 7.12 20.08
C SER A 55 -13.47 7.25 19.37
N TYR A 56 -13.05 8.49 19.14
CA TYR A 56 -11.77 8.77 18.49
C TYR A 56 -10.59 8.26 19.34
N GLN A 57 -10.62 8.46 20.65
CA GLN A 57 -9.55 8.02 21.56
C GLN A 57 -9.37 6.51 21.58
N GLU A 58 -10.44 5.78 21.32
CA GLU A 58 -10.32 4.34 21.32
C GLU A 58 -9.64 3.80 20.05
N LEU A 59 -9.87 4.46 18.91
CA LEU A 59 -9.11 4.19 17.69
C LEU A 59 -7.70 4.76 17.76
N PHE A 60 -7.52 5.87 18.47
CA PHE A 60 -6.28 6.63 18.56
C PHE A 60 -5.97 6.96 20.04
N PRO A 61 -5.48 5.99 20.83
CA PRO A 61 -5.31 6.13 22.29
C PRO A 61 -4.36 7.24 22.71
N ASP A 62 -3.46 7.65 21.81
CA ASP A 62 -2.48 8.71 22.06
C ASP A 62 -2.97 10.12 21.67
N SER A 63 -4.28 10.30 21.46
CA SER A 63 -4.84 11.54 20.92
C SER A 63 -5.62 12.43 21.90
N ASP A 64 -5.60 13.73 21.60
CA ASP A 64 -6.51 14.79 22.07
C ASP A 64 -7.98 14.37 22.28
N ASP A 65 -8.52 14.34 23.52
CA ASP A 65 -9.96 14.09 23.85
C ASP A 65 -10.96 14.88 22.98
N SER A 66 -10.54 15.98 22.39
CA SER A 66 -11.39 16.88 21.59
C SER A 66 -11.47 16.53 20.10
N THR A 67 -10.66 15.58 19.63
CA THR A 67 -10.56 15.24 18.20
C THR A 67 -11.73 14.34 17.80
N LYS A 68 -12.40 14.69 16.70
CA LYS A 68 -13.52 13.90 16.16
C LYS A 68 -13.06 13.10 14.97
N LEU A 69 -13.59 11.88 14.83
CA LEU A 69 -13.41 11.09 13.61
C LEU A 69 -13.88 11.88 12.39
N SER A 70 -13.09 11.84 11.31
CA SER A 70 -13.48 12.38 10.03
C SER A 70 -14.71 11.64 9.48
N ALA A 71 -15.45 12.27 8.56
CA ALA A 71 -16.60 11.62 7.93
C ALA A 71 -16.18 10.34 7.18
N ASP A 72 -15.03 10.40 6.51
CA ASP A 72 -14.45 9.30 5.75
C ASP A 72 -14.17 8.06 6.63
N ILE A 73 -13.55 8.25 7.80
CA ILE A 73 -13.25 7.13 8.71
C ILE A 73 -14.54 6.50 9.25
N LYS A 74 -15.59 7.30 9.48
CA LYS A 74 -16.89 6.77 9.94
C LYS A 74 -17.53 5.91 8.87
N GLU A 75 -17.42 6.32 7.60
CA GLU A 75 -18.03 5.60 6.49
C GLU A 75 -17.38 4.23 6.24
N VAL A 76 -16.11 4.03 6.65
CA VAL A 76 -15.43 2.71 6.58
C VAL A 76 -16.29 1.61 7.18
N PHE A 77 -16.81 1.81 8.40
CA PHE A 77 -17.57 0.78 9.11
C PHE A 77 -18.90 0.48 8.41
N SER A 78 -19.60 1.51 7.95
CA SER A 78 -20.83 1.33 7.16
C SER A 78 -20.58 0.56 5.88
N LEU A 79 -19.51 0.88 5.15
CA LEU A 79 -19.14 0.17 3.92
C LEU A 79 -18.73 -1.28 4.20
N PHE A 80 -18.02 -1.53 5.29
CA PHE A 80 -17.55 -2.87 5.65
C PHE A 80 -18.72 -3.81 5.97
N PHE A 81 -19.71 -3.32 6.72
CA PHE A 81 -20.89 -4.10 7.14
C PHE A 81 -22.12 -3.90 6.24
N GLN A 82 -21.98 -3.25 5.08
CA GLN A 82 -23.12 -2.90 4.20
C GLN A 82 -23.99 -4.11 3.81
N ASN A 83 -23.35 -5.29 3.65
CA ASN A 83 -24.00 -6.54 3.26
C ASN A 83 -24.04 -7.56 4.41
N PHE A 84 -23.83 -7.10 5.65
CA PHE A 84 -23.82 -7.98 6.80
C PHE A 84 -25.20 -8.59 7.06
N ASP A 85 -25.26 -9.91 7.19
CA ASP A 85 -26.43 -10.62 7.70
C ASP A 85 -26.00 -11.85 8.50
N TYR A 86 -26.92 -12.42 9.26
CA TYR A 86 -26.69 -13.67 9.97
C TYR A 86 -27.97 -14.48 10.14
N LYS A 87 -27.79 -15.79 10.28
CA LYS A 87 -28.84 -16.73 10.62
C LYS A 87 -28.41 -17.61 11.79
N ILE A 88 -29.22 -17.66 12.84
CA ILE A 88 -29.05 -18.60 13.94
C ILE A 88 -29.51 -19.98 13.47
N LEU A 89 -28.60 -20.95 13.42
CA LEU A 89 -28.86 -22.33 13.01
C LEU A 89 -29.30 -23.20 14.18
N GLY A 90 -28.75 -22.94 15.37
CA GLY A 90 -29.09 -23.67 16.58
C GLY A 90 -28.45 -23.04 17.81
N ILE A 91 -29.09 -23.25 18.96
CA ILE A 91 -28.60 -22.82 20.28
C ILE A 91 -28.73 -24.00 21.23
N SER A 92 -27.65 -24.27 21.96
CA SER A 92 -27.57 -25.24 23.05
C SER A 92 -27.21 -24.51 24.33
N VAL A 93 -27.98 -24.71 25.39
CA VAL A 93 -27.72 -24.14 26.72
C VAL A 93 -27.31 -25.27 27.64
N ASP A 94 -26.25 -25.06 28.41
CA ASP A 94 -25.75 -26.05 29.37
C ASP A 94 -26.76 -26.27 30.49
N SER A 95 -26.70 -27.45 31.11
CA SER A 95 -27.66 -27.85 32.16
C SER A 95 -27.63 -26.96 33.40
N ASP A 96 -26.52 -26.25 33.64
CA ASP A 96 -26.38 -25.30 34.75
C ASP A 96 -26.80 -23.86 34.37
N GLU A 97 -27.24 -23.64 33.13
CA GLU A 97 -27.64 -22.35 32.56
C GLU A 97 -26.59 -21.25 32.67
N LYS A 98 -25.31 -21.61 32.80
CA LYS A 98 -24.20 -20.65 32.87
C LYS A 98 -23.58 -20.37 31.52
N ASN A 99 -23.57 -21.35 30.64
CA ASN A 99 -22.99 -21.23 29.30
C ASN A 99 -23.98 -21.68 28.24
N ALA A 100 -23.81 -21.14 27.04
CA ALA A 100 -24.52 -21.57 25.85
C ALA A 100 -23.58 -21.52 24.65
N SER A 101 -23.87 -22.36 23.67
CA SER A 101 -23.25 -22.29 22.35
C SER A 101 -24.30 -22.05 21.29
N ALA A 102 -23.96 -21.24 20.29
CA ALA A 102 -24.83 -21.01 19.14
C ALA A 102 -24.06 -21.23 17.85
N GLN A 103 -24.70 -21.95 16.92
CA GLN A 103 -24.22 -22.11 15.55
C GLN A 103 -24.86 -21.01 14.71
N LEU A 104 -24.03 -20.21 14.06
CA LEU A 104 -24.44 -19.10 13.21
C LEU A 104 -23.98 -19.36 11.78
N LYS A 105 -24.79 -18.90 10.83
CA LYS A 105 -24.35 -18.68 9.45
C LYS A 105 -24.24 -17.17 9.26
N LEU A 106 -23.03 -16.66 9.12
CA LEU A 106 -22.76 -15.24 8.87
C LEU A 106 -22.66 -15.01 7.36
N THR A 107 -23.18 -13.88 6.90
CA THR A 107 -22.94 -13.33 5.56
C THR A 107 -22.12 -12.06 5.76
N THR A 108 -20.86 -12.09 5.33
CA THR A 108 -19.92 -10.99 5.53
C THR A 108 -19.25 -10.62 4.21
N LEU A 109 -18.58 -9.46 4.17
CA LEU A 109 -17.64 -9.15 3.08
C LEU A 109 -16.61 -10.29 2.97
N ASP A 110 -16.24 -10.67 1.76
CA ASP A 110 -15.12 -11.58 1.54
C ASP A 110 -13.84 -10.77 1.43
N ALA A 111 -13.04 -10.80 2.49
CA ALA A 111 -11.99 -9.80 2.68
C ALA A 111 -10.69 -10.08 1.92
N GLU A 112 -10.60 -11.18 1.19
CA GLU A 112 -9.36 -11.58 0.50
C GLU A 112 -8.90 -10.52 -0.52
N ALA A 113 -9.79 -10.17 -1.45
CA ALA A 113 -9.50 -9.14 -2.45
C ALA A 113 -9.26 -7.77 -1.81
N LEU A 114 -10.05 -7.41 -0.79
CA LEU A 114 -9.85 -6.16 -0.06
C LEU A 114 -8.49 -6.11 0.64
N ALA A 115 -8.06 -7.23 1.23
CA ALA A 115 -6.77 -7.34 1.91
C ALA A 115 -5.62 -7.22 0.90
N SER A 116 -5.72 -7.87 -0.26
CA SER A 116 -4.71 -7.79 -1.32
C SER A 116 -4.61 -6.36 -1.90
N ASP A 117 -5.75 -5.73 -2.19
CA ASP A 117 -5.82 -4.33 -2.62
C ASP A 117 -5.23 -3.40 -1.56
N PHE A 118 -5.52 -3.64 -0.28
CA PHE A 118 -5.00 -2.84 0.83
C PHE A 118 -3.48 -2.95 0.97
N VAL A 119 -2.91 -4.15 0.87
CA VAL A 119 -1.45 -4.36 0.92
C VAL A 119 -0.78 -3.70 -0.29
N SER A 120 -1.34 -3.89 -1.48
CA SER A 120 -0.83 -3.30 -2.72
C SER A 120 -0.85 -1.77 -2.68
N ALA A 121 -1.96 -1.18 -2.24
CA ALA A 121 -2.10 0.27 -2.16
C ALA A 121 -1.25 0.87 -1.02
N SER A 122 -1.05 0.14 0.08
CA SER A 122 -0.13 0.53 1.16
C SER A 122 1.32 0.57 0.65
N LEU A 123 1.72 -0.41 -0.16
CA LEU A 123 3.04 -0.44 -0.79
C LEU A 123 3.20 0.72 -1.79
N GLN A 124 2.18 1.01 -2.59
CA GLN A 124 2.19 2.16 -3.49
C GLN A 124 2.38 3.48 -2.72
N GLU A 125 1.67 3.68 -1.61
CA GLU A 125 1.84 4.87 -0.75
C GLU A 125 3.28 4.93 -0.18
N GLU A 126 3.85 3.82 0.31
CA GLU A 126 5.24 3.75 0.80
C GLU A 126 6.28 4.19 -0.27
N ILE A 127 6.09 3.74 -1.51
CA ILE A 127 6.93 4.10 -2.65
C ILE A 127 6.78 5.60 -2.97
N LEU A 128 5.56 6.12 -3.03
CA LEU A 128 5.28 7.52 -3.32
C LEU A 128 5.76 8.46 -2.21
N GLU A 129 5.75 8.01 -0.96
CA GLU A 129 6.31 8.77 0.16
C GLU A 129 7.82 8.91 0.03
N THR A 130 8.52 7.83 -0.30
CA THR A 130 9.95 7.87 -0.62
C THR A 130 10.23 8.85 -1.76
N ALA A 131 9.39 8.82 -2.79
CA ALA A 131 9.45 9.73 -3.93
C ALA A 131 9.08 11.19 -3.60
N SER A 132 8.42 11.46 -2.47
CA SER A 132 7.97 12.82 -2.14
C SER A 132 9.12 13.74 -1.71
N GLY A 133 10.26 13.18 -1.29
CA GLY A 133 11.42 13.93 -0.82
C GLY A 133 11.21 14.65 0.52
N LYS A 134 10.15 14.33 1.26
CA LYS A 134 9.88 14.89 2.59
C LYS A 134 10.27 13.89 3.67
N GLU A 135 10.99 14.36 4.70
CA GLU A 135 11.08 13.61 5.96
C GLU A 135 9.67 13.50 6.54
N ASN A 136 9.22 12.27 6.79
CA ASN A 136 7.83 12.00 7.10
C ASN A 136 7.64 11.77 8.60
N ASP A 137 6.87 12.64 9.25
CA ASP A 137 6.44 12.44 10.65
C ASP A 137 5.22 11.52 10.77
N ASN A 138 4.48 11.22 9.67
CA ASN A 138 3.14 10.60 9.78
C ASN A 138 2.77 9.49 8.79
N GLY A 139 3.61 9.10 7.82
CA GLY A 139 3.27 8.19 6.70
C GLY A 139 2.82 6.76 7.00
N ASN A 140 2.76 6.41 8.28
CA ASN A 140 2.31 5.10 8.73
C ASN A 140 1.24 5.19 9.82
N SER A 141 0.62 6.35 9.99
CA SER A 141 -0.40 6.54 11.02
C SER A 141 -1.58 5.61 10.79
N LEU A 142 -2.22 5.21 11.88
CA LEU A 142 -3.42 4.39 11.80
C LEU A 142 -4.57 5.12 11.08
N GLU A 143 -4.59 6.45 11.15
CA GLU A 143 -5.58 7.28 10.48
C GLU A 143 -5.48 7.16 8.96
N GLN A 144 -4.26 7.24 8.42
CA GLN A 144 -4.01 7.05 7.00
C GLN A 144 -4.44 5.66 6.52
N ARG A 145 -4.21 4.61 7.33
CA ARG A 145 -4.66 3.25 7.02
C ARG A 145 -6.19 3.16 6.92
N TYR A 146 -6.91 3.85 7.79
CA TYR A 146 -8.37 3.94 7.69
C TYR A 146 -8.83 4.71 6.44
N LEU A 147 -8.16 5.81 6.09
CA LEU A 147 -8.46 6.56 4.88
C LEU A 147 -8.18 5.75 3.61
N LEU A 148 -7.13 4.92 3.61
CA LEU A 148 -6.84 4.00 2.53
C LEU A 148 -7.94 2.93 2.39
N LEU A 149 -8.34 2.34 3.52
CA LEU A 149 -9.43 1.37 3.56
C LEU A 149 -10.75 1.98 3.06
N TYR A 150 -11.04 3.23 3.46
CA TYR A 150 -12.18 3.99 2.95
C TYR A 150 -12.14 4.14 1.42
N LYS A 151 -11.02 4.62 0.86
CA LYS A 151 -10.87 4.79 -0.60
C LYS A 151 -11.12 3.46 -1.33
N LEU A 152 -10.58 2.36 -0.83
CA LEU A 152 -10.73 1.04 -1.42
C LEU A 152 -12.17 0.54 -1.36
N LEU A 153 -12.82 0.62 -0.19
CA LEU A 153 -14.22 0.22 -0.02
C LEU A 153 -15.18 1.09 -0.82
N LYS A 154 -14.87 2.38 -0.99
CA LYS A 154 -15.71 3.34 -1.71
C LYS A 154 -15.64 3.16 -3.22
N ASN A 155 -14.46 2.85 -3.74
CA ASN A 155 -14.20 2.85 -5.19
C ASN A 155 -14.31 1.45 -5.82
N ASN A 156 -14.21 0.39 -5.02
CA ASN A 156 -14.28 -1.00 -5.48
C ASN A 156 -15.53 -1.70 -4.95
N THR A 157 -15.90 -2.81 -5.61
CA THR A 157 -16.96 -3.71 -5.12
C THR A 157 -16.33 -5.04 -4.75
N TYR A 158 -16.49 -5.44 -3.50
CA TYR A 158 -16.01 -6.72 -2.99
C TYR A 158 -17.18 -7.70 -2.83
N SER A 159 -16.92 -8.98 -3.09
CA SER A 159 -17.91 -10.04 -2.91
C SER A 159 -18.27 -10.22 -1.44
N SER A 160 -19.40 -10.89 -1.21
CA SER A 160 -19.76 -11.40 0.11
C SER A 160 -19.64 -12.92 0.12
N ALA A 161 -19.36 -13.48 1.30
CA ALA A 161 -19.27 -14.91 1.51
C ALA A 161 -20.07 -15.33 2.74
N GLU A 162 -20.59 -16.55 2.71
CA GLU A 162 -21.30 -17.16 3.83
C GLU A 162 -20.38 -18.10 4.60
N ARG A 163 -20.31 -17.94 5.92
CA ARG A 163 -19.44 -18.75 6.81
C ARG A 163 -20.26 -19.29 7.98
N THR A 164 -20.08 -20.57 8.31
CA THR A 164 -20.69 -21.15 9.52
C THR A 164 -19.69 -21.07 10.66
N THR A 165 -20.10 -20.51 11.79
CA THR A 165 -19.25 -20.34 12.98
C THR A 165 -20.00 -20.71 14.25
N SER A 166 -19.26 -21.11 15.27
CA SER A 166 -19.80 -21.41 16.60
C SER A 166 -19.36 -20.34 17.58
N ILE A 167 -20.33 -19.67 18.20
CA ILE A 167 -20.07 -18.70 19.26
C ILE A 167 -20.40 -19.32 20.62
N GLN A 168 -19.76 -18.79 21.66
CA GLN A 168 -20.07 -19.09 23.05
C GLN A 168 -20.77 -17.89 23.68
N LEU A 169 -21.62 -18.15 24.65
CA LEU A 169 -22.28 -17.13 25.45
C LEU A 169 -22.14 -17.48 26.93
N ASN A 170 -21.98 -16.46 27.77
CA ASN A 170 -21.96 -16.59 29.22
C ASN A 170 -23.18 -15.90 29.80
N ASN A 171 -23.81 -16.55 30.79
CA ASN A 171 -24.85 -15.93 31.59
C ASN A 171 -24.19 -15.29 32.82
N LEU A 172 -24.16 -13.96 32.86
CA LEU A 172 -23.68 -13.17 34.00
C LEU A 172 -24.79 -12.92 35.04
N GLY A 173 -26.03 -13.24 34.70
CA GLY A 173 -27.22 -13.07 35.53
C GLY A 173 -27.57 -14.30 36.37
N SER A 174 -28.78 -14.28 36.91
CA SER A 174 -29.35 -15.42 37.65
C SER A 174 -30.30 -16.22 36.76
N SER A 175 -30.66 -17.46 37.14
CA SER A 175 -31.69 -18.22 36.39
C SER A 175 -33.05 -17.50 36.33
N SER A 176 -33.37 -16.64 37.31
CA SER A 176 -34.58 -15.82 37.32
C SER A 176 -34.49 -14.53 36.52
N GLU A 177 -33.28 -14.01 36.34
CA GLU A 177 -32.96 -12.81 35.55
C GLU A 177 -31.71 -13.08 34.73
N PRO A 178 -31.83 -13.80 33.60
CA PRO A 178 -30.69 -14.18 32.77
C PRO A 178 -30.10 -12.95 32.08
N ASP A 179 -28.78 -12.88 32.04
CA ASP A 179 -28.03 -11.83 31.36
C ASP A 179 -26.97 -12.48 30.48
N TRP A 180 -27.37 -12.82 29.26
CA TRP A 180 -26.54 -13.55 28.31
C TRP A 180 -25.70 -12.57 27.48
N GLU A 181 -24.41 -12.83 27.40
CA GLU A 181 -23.47 -12.06 26.58
C GLU A 181 -22.67 -12.98 25.66
N ILE A 182 -22.41 -12.53 24.43
CA ILE A 182 -21.52 -13.26 23.51
C ILE A 182 -20.09 -13.19 24.07
N THR A 183 -19.45 -14.35 24.15
CA THR A 183 -18.03 -14.44 24.52
C THR A 183 -17.16 -14.06 23.34
N HIS A 184 -16.27 -13.09 23.55
CA HIS A 184 -15.29 -12.69 22.55
C HIS A 184 -14.29 -13.81 22.23
N SER A 185 -13.95 -13.92 20.95
CA SER A 185 -12.86 -14.76 20.50
C SER A 185 -12.28 -14.19 19.20
N SER A 186 -10.97 -14.35 19.00
CA SER A 186 -10.32 -13.91 17.77
C SER A 186 -10.87 -14.59 16.52
N SER A 187 -11.45 -15.80 16.66
CA SER A 187 -12.13 -16.49 15.56
C SER A 187 -13.41 -15.76 15.16
N LEU A 188 -14.28 -15.43 16.13
CA LEU A 188 -15.51 -14.69 15.85
C LEU A 188 -15.20 -13.29 15.29
N GLU A 189 -14.23 -12.59 15.86
CA GLU A 189 -13.79 -11.28 15.36
C GLU A 189 -13.35 -11.37 13.89
N ASN A 190 -12.51 -12.34 13.55
CA ASN A 190 -12.07 -12.57 12.17
C ASN A 190 -13.22 -12.96 11.23
N ASP A 191 -14.17 -13.79 11.69
CA ASP A 191 -15.32 -14.20 10.89
C ASP A 191 -16.24 -13.01 10.57
N LEU A 192 -16.47 -12.12 11.55
CA LEU A 192 -17.27 -10.91 11.39
C LEU A 192 -16.64 -9.95 10.38
N VAL A 193 -15.31 -9.86 10.34
CA VAL A 193 -14.60 -9.05 9.34
C VAL A 193 -14.21 -9.81 8.08
N GLY A 194 -14.88 -10.92 7.79
CA GLY A 194 -14.74 -11.56 6.49
C GLY A 194 -13.41 -12.29 6.25
N GLY A 195 -12.66 -12.58 7.31
CA GLY A 195 -11.32 -13.16 7.23
C GLY A 195 -10.17 -12.15 7.16
N LEU A 196 -10.46 -10.83 7.21
CA LEU A 196 -9.46 -9.78 6.99
C LEU A 196 -8.20 -9.94 7.86
N ILE A 197 -8.35 -10.32 9.14
CA ILE A 197 -7.22 -10.48 10.07
C ILE A 197 -6.30 -11.61 9.60
N THR A 198 -6.89 -12.70 9.13
CA THR A 198 -6.16 -13.86 8.61
C THR A 198 -5.44 -13.50 7.33
N TYR A 199 -6.13 -12.89 6.37
CA TYR A 199 -5.52 -12.50 5.09
C TYR A 199 -4.39 -11.50 5.27
N LEU A 200 -4.57 -10.44 6.09
CA LEU A 200 -3.51 -9.47 6.37
C LEU A 200 -2.33 -10.04 7.19
N SER A 201 -2.47 -11.24 7.75
CA SER A 201 -1.39 -11.96 8.43
C SER A 201 -0.67 -12.94 7.51
N ASP A 202 -1.18 -13.15 6.29
CA ASP A 202 -0.54 -13.99 5.28
C ASP A 202 0.55 -13.19 4.57
N PRO A 203 1.83 -13.52 4.78
CA PRO A 203 2.93 -12.80 4.15
C PRO A 203 3.04 -13.03 2.64
N ASP A 204 2.30 -14.00 2.10
CA ASP A 204 2.24 -14.33 0.68
C ASP A 204 0.95 -13.85 0.00
N LEU A 205 0.10 -13.08 0.71
CA LEU A 205 -1.15 -12.54 0.18
C LEU A 205 -0.95 -11.77 -1.14
N VAL A 206 0.12 -10.97 -1.21
CA VAL A 206 0.58 -10.33 -2.45
C VAL A 206 1.90 -11.00 -2.86
N PRO A 207 1.91 -11.89 -3.86
CA PRO A 207 3.08 -12.67 -4.23
C PRO A 207 4.19 -11.79 -4.85
N PRO A 208 5.41 -12.32 -5.03
CA PRO A 208 6.55 -11.54 -5.54
C PRO A 208 6.32 -10.84 -6.88
N ALA A 209 5.65 -11.53 -7.83
CA ALA A 209 5.35 -10.99 -9.14
C ALA A 209 4.42 -9.76 -9.08
N GLU A 210 3.39 -9.84 -8.22
CA GLU A 210 2.43 -8.76 -8.00
C GLU A 210 3.08 -7.62 -7.23
N THR A 211 3.91 -7.94 -6.23
CA THR A 211 4.73 -6.95 -5.51
C THR A 211 5.61 -6.16 -6.48
N LEU A 212 6.40 -6.82 -7.34
CA LEU A 212 7.21 -6.12 -8.34
C LEU A 212 6.36 -5.32 -9.33
N THR A 213 5.18 -5.83 -9.70
CA THR A 213 4.23 -5.09 -10.55
C THR A 213 3.80 -3.78 -9.90
N VAL A 214 3.52 -3.77 -8.58
CA VAL A 214 3.21 -2.53 -7.85
C VAL A 214 4.38 -1.55 -7.91
N TYR A 215 5.63 -2.00 -7.72
CA TYR A 215 6.81 -1.14 -7.87
C TYR A 215 6.91 -0.53 -9.28
N LEU A 216 6.93 -1.37 -10.32
CA LEU A 216 7.13 -0.91 -11.69
C LEU A 216 5.97 -0.04 -12.20
N LYS A 217 4.73 -0.37 -11.83
CA LYS A 217 3.55 0.46 -12.13
C LYS A 217 3.64 1.82 -11.45
N THR A 218 4.01 1.85 -10.17
CA THR A 218 4.12 3.12 -9.43
C THR A 218 5.18 4.01 -10.07
N LEU A 219 6.33 3.46 -10.46
CA LEU A 219 7.36 4.19 -11.20
C LEU A 219 6.88 4.73 -12.54
N GLN A 220 6.08 3.95 -13.27
CA GLN A 220 5.50 4.38 -14.54
C GLN A 220 4.52 5.57 -14.39
N GLU A 221 3.87 5.69 -13.23
CA GLU A 221 2.87 6.73 -12.93
C GLU A 221 3.47 7.99 -12.26
N MET A 222 4.72 7.93 -11.77
CA MET A 222 5.38 9.06 -11.12
C MET A 222 5.59 10.23 -12.07
N ASP A 223 5.55 11.46 -11.53
CA ASP A 223 6.06 12.62 -12.25
C ASP A 223 7.61 12.68 -12.21
N VAL A 224 8.18 13.60 -13.00
CA VAL A 224 9.64 13.76 -13.13
C VAL A 224 10.31 14.02 -11.77
N LYS A 225 9.66 14.77 -10.88
CA LYS A 225 10.22 15.13 -9.57
C LYS A 225 10.14 13.94 -8.61
N GLN A 226 9.03 13.20 -8.61
CA GLN A 226 8.86 12.00 -7.81
C GLN A 226 9.88 10.94 -8.20
N MET A 227 10.02 10.65 -9.49
CA MET A 227 10.99 9.69 -10.02
C MET A 227 12.42 10.09 -9.64
N ALA A 228 12.76 11.37 -9.82
CA ALA A 228 14.05 11.92 -9.44
C ALA A 228 14.41 11.68 -7.96
N ASN A 229 13.46 11.98 -7.06
CA ASN A 229 13.64 11.79 -5.64
C ASN A 229 13.77 10.30 -5.30
N TYR A 230 12.91 9.46 -5.86
CA TYR A 230 12.90 8.02 -5.61
C TYR A 230 14.22 7.35 -5.99
N LEU A 231 14.80 7.77 -7.11
CA LEU A 231 16.09 7.27 -7.61
C LEU A 231 17.31 7.94 -6.93
N GLY A 232 17.10 8.86 -5.99
CA GLY A 232 18.18 9.60 -5.33
C GLY A 232 18.91 10.60 -6.24
N LEU A 233 18.27 11.02 -7.33
CA LEU A 233 18.83 11.94 -8.33
C LEU A 233 18.60 13.42 -7.97
N ASP A 234 17.99 13.73 -6.82
CA ASP A 234 17.77 15.12 -6.36
C ASP A 234 19.09 15.90 -6.30
N SER A 235 20.16 15.27 -5.80
CA SER A 235 21.51 15.87 -5.79
C SER A 235 22.07 16.22 -7.18
N ILE A 236 21.56 15.58 -8.24
CA ILE A 236 21.94 15.80 -9.65
C ILE A 236 21.00 16.80 -10.33
N LEU A 237 19.72 16.78 -9.97
CA LEU A 237 18.65 17.59 -10.54
C LEU A 237 18.44 18.95 -9.88
N ASN A 238 19.03 19.14 -8.71
CA ASN A 238 18.90 20.33 -7.89
C ASN A 238 20.28 20.91 -7.57
N THR A 239 21.13 20.96 -8.60
CA THR A 239 22.41 21.66 -8.55
C THR A 239 22.23 23.13 -8.93
N SER A 240 23.21 23.98 -8.59
CA SER A 240 23.28 25.34 -9.12
C SER A 240 23.52 25.38 -10.65
N ASP A 241 23.85 24.23 -11.27
CA ASP A 241 24.10 24.11 -12.70
C ASP A 241 22.81 23.77 -13.47
N SER A 242 22.22 24.81 -14.05
CA SER A 242 21.01 24.69 -14.89
C SER A 242 21.14 23.70 -16.06
N ALA A 243 22.35 23.44 -16.56
CA ALA A 243 22.56 22.51 -17.68
C ALA A 243 22.47 21.05 -17.21
N LYS A 244 22.98 20.74 -16.02
CA LYS A 244 22.84 19.41 -15.39
C LYS A 244 21.38 19.10 -15.09
N ASN A 245 20.65 20.07 -14.53
CA ASN A 245 19.23 19.93 -14.23
C ASN A 245 18.40 19.69 -15.52
N ALA A 246 18.76 20.34 -16.62
CA ALA A 246 18.10 20.15 -17.92
C ALA A 246 18.35 18.75 -18.52
N ILE A 247 19.57 18.22 -18.40
CA ILE A 247 19.91 16.86 -18.87
C ILE A 247 19.13 15.82 -18.10
N ALA A 248 19.15 15.88 -16.77
CA ALA A 248 18.45 14.91 -15.97
C ALA A 248 16.91 15.00 -16.16
N SER A 249 16.36 16.20 -16.33
CA SER A 249 14.94 16.36 -16.71
C SER A 249 14.64 15.70 -18.06
N ALA A 250 15.50 15.89 -19.07
CA ALA A 250 15.32 15.29 -20.39
C ALA A 250 15.43 13.76 -20.38
N LEU A 251 16.30 13.18 -19.52
CA LEU A 251 16.38 11.73 -19.33
C LEU A 251 15.10 11.17 -18.71
N MET A 252 14.51 11.88 -17.75
CA MET A 252 13.24 11.47 -17.12
C MET A 252 12.06 11.61 -18.09
N GLU A 253 12.05 12.64 -18.95
CA GLU A 253 11.08 12.74 -20.04
C GLU A 253 11.22 11.58 -21.03
N GLN A 254 12.46 11.20 -21.40
CA GLN A 254 12.72 10.03 -22.25
C GLN A 254 12.21 8.75 -21.58
N PHE A 255 12.50 8.55 -20.29
CA PHE A 255 11.98 7.43 -19.51
C PHE A 255 10.45 7.36 -19.59
N HIS A 256 9.72 8.40 -19.20
CA HIS A 256 8.25 8.38 -19.23
C HIS A 256 7.66 8.15 -20.62
N SER A 257 8.35 8.61 -21.67
CA SER A 257 7.86 8.45 -23.05
C SER A 257 7.87 7.01 -23.55
N CYS A 258 8.71 6.15 -22.99
CA CYS A 258 8.94 4.80 -23.52
C CYS A 258 8.94 3.68 -22.47
N PHE A 259 8.93 4.02 -21.17
CA PHE A 259 9.02 3.02 -20.12
C PHE A 259 7.83 2.06 -20.15
N ASN A 260 8.16 0.78 -20.25
CA ASN A 260 7.19 -0.29 -20.17
C ASN A 260 7.85 -1.52 -19.56
N TYR A 261 7.04 -2.41 -19.00
CA TYR A 261 7.54 -3.63 -18.39
C TYR A 261 6.63 -4.83 -18.66
N LYS A 262 7.20 -6.02 -18.54
CA LYS A 262 6.48 -7.27 -18.58
C LYS A 262 7.16 -8.27 -17.65
N ILE A 263 6.43 -8.73 -16.64
CA ILE A 263 6.89 -9.82 -15.78
C ILE A 263 6.92 -11.12 -16.60
N SER A 264 8.03 -11.84 -16.53
CA SER A 264 8.30 -13.03 -17.36
C SER A 264 8.28 -14.32 -16.55
N SER A 265 8.97 -14.33 -15.41
CA SER A 265 9.07 -15.50 -14.54
C SER A 265 9.19 -15.09 -13.07
N THR A 266 8.83 -16.02 -12.20
CA THR A 266 9.02 -15.89 -10.75
C THR A 266 9.42 -17.23 -10.19
N SER A 267 10.45 -17.24 -9.35
CA SER A 267 10.85 -18.40 -8.56
C SER A 267 10.96 -18.02 -7.09
N VAL A 268 10.42 -18.87 -6.22
CA VAL A 268 10.40 -18.66 -4.76
C VAL A 268 11.17 -19.79 -4.09
N SER A 269 12.07 -19.42 -3.18
CA SER A 269 12.87 -20.34 -2.37
C SER A 269 12.89 -19.87 -0.91
N GLY A 270 11.90 -20.33 -0.13
CA GLY A 270 11.73 -19.91 1.25
C GLY A 270 11.31 -18.44 1.31
N TYR A 271 12.06 -17.62 2.04
CA TYR A 271 11.82 -16.18 2.17
C TYR A 271 12.46 -15.34 1.06
N LEU A 272 13.03 -15.97 0.04
CA LEU A 272 13.69 -15.30 -1.08
C LEU A 272 12.92 -15.59 -2.36
N ALA A 273 12.82 -14.60 -3.24
CA ALA A 273 12.26 -14.74 -4.57
C ALA A 273 13.10 -14.02 -5.61
N GLU A 274 13.16 -14.59 -6.80
CA GLU A 274 13.69 -13.97 -8.00
C GLU A 274 12.54 -13.77 -8.98
N VAL A 275 12.40 -12.56 -9.50
CA VAL A 275 11.39 -12.20 -10.50
C VAL A 275 12.10 -11.62 -11.71
N ASP A 276 11.97 -12.29 -12.86
CA ASP A 276 12.49 -11.76 -14.11
C ASP A 276 11.43 -10.88 -14.78
N ALA A 277 11.85 -9.70 -15.25
CA ALA A 277 11.02 -8.82 -16.04
C ALA A 277 11.77 -8.31 -17.28
N GLU A 278 11.05 -8.19 -18.38
CA GLU A 278 11.49 -7.42 -19.54
C GLU A 278 11.18 -5.95 -19.27
N LEU A 279 12.20 -5.10 -19.27
CA LEU A 279 12.06 -3.65 -19.14
C LEU A 279 12.39 -2.99 -20.48
N THR A 280 11.49 -2.14 -20.95
CA THR A 280 11.70 -1.29 -22.12
C THR A 280 11.99 0.13 -21.65
N THR A 281 13.10 0.71 -22.11
CA THR A 281 13.56 2.07 -21.78
C THR A 281 14.23 2.70 -23.01
N PHE A 282 14.68 3.95 -22.90
CA PHE A 282 15.42 4.62 -23.97
C PHE A 282 16.78 3.96 -24.18
N ASP A 283 17.24 3.88 -25.42
CA ASP A 283 18.55 3.32 -25.73
C ASP A 283 19.66 4.35 -25.44
N SER A 284 20.29 4.21 -24.28
CA SER A 284 21.42 5.04 -23.85
C SER A 284 22.62 4.97 -24.79
N ASN A 285 22.86 3.84 -25.47
CA ASN A 285 23.97 3.72 -26.43
C ASN A 285 23.68 4.52 -27.71
N SER A 286 22.43 4.56 -28.16
CA SER A 286 22.02 5.41 -29.28
C SER A 286 22.21 6.89 -28.95
N ILE A 287 21.85 7.33 -27.73
CA ILE A 287 22.11 8.69 -27.24
C ILE A 287 23.61 9.00 -27.25
N LEU A 288 24.42 8.14 -26.65
CA LEU A 288 25.87 8.34 -26.54
C LEU A 288 26.54 8.36 -27.92
N THR A 289 26.16 7.46 -28.82
CA THR A 289 26.69 7.41 -30.19
C THR A 289 26.40 8.70 -30.97
N GLN A 290 25.18 9.23 -30.84
CA GLN A 290 24.80 10.48 -31.49
C GLN A 290 25.55 11.67 -30.87
N TYR A 291 25.63 11.72 -29.54
CA TYR A 291 26.39 12.74 -28.81
C TYR A 291 27.87 12.76 -29.22
N GLU A 292 28.54 11.61 -29.22
CA GLU A 292 29.94 11.48 -29.62
C GLU A 292 30.18 11.95 -31.06
N LYS A 293 29.28 11.59 -31.98
CA LYS A 293 29.36 12.03 -33.38
C LYS A 293 29.25 13.56 -33.50
N GLU A 294 28.30 14.17 -32.81
CA GLU A 294 28.12 15.62 -32.83
C GLU A 294 29.27 16.35 -32.15
N LEU A 295 29.75 15.83 -31.02
CA LEU A 295 30.88 16.38 -30.29
C LEU A 295 32.16 16.34 -31.12
N ASN A 296 32.48 15.20 -31.75
CA ASN A 296 33.64 15.07 -32.62
C ASN A 296 33.57 16.02 -33.82
N THR A 297 32.38 16.23 -34.37
CA THR A 297 32.17 17.20 -35.46
C THR A 297 32.45 18.63 -34.99
N TYR A 298 31.96 19.01 -33.79
CA TYR A 298 32.27 20.30 -33.20
C TYR A 298 33.76 20.47 -32.90
N LEU A 299 34.41 19.48 -32.28
CA LEU A 299 35.83 19.53 -31.93
C LEU A 299 36.76 19.63 -33.15
N ALA A 300 36.34 19.09 -34.30
CA ALA A 300 37.05 19.24 -35.57
C ALA A 300 36.84 20.61 -36.26
N SER A 301 35.94 21.46 -35.73
CA SER A 301 35.60 22.74 -36.34
C SER A 301 36.53 23.88 -35.90
N ALA A 302 36.59 24.94 -36.70
CA ALA A 302 37.29 26.17 -36.34
C ALA A 302 36.69 26.82 -35.07
N ASP A 303 35.38 26.66 -34.84
CA ASP A 303 34.69 27.22 -33.67
C ASP A 303 35.24 26.63 -32.37
N ALA A 304 35.52 25.32 -32.30
CA ALA A 304 36.09 24.69 -31.11
C ALA A 304 37.52 25.15 -30.80
N VAL A 305 38.30 25.55 -31.81
CA VAL A 305 39.65 26.11 -31.62
C VAL A 305 39.58 27.52 -31.03
N ILE A 306 38.57 28.30 -31.44
CA ILE A 306 38.34 29.67 -30.96
C ILE A 306 37.70 29.65 -29.57
N ASP A 307 36.82 28.70 -29.31
CA ASP A 307 36.12 28.54 -28.05
C ASP A 307 37.07 28.04 -26.95
N GLY A 308 37.18 28.79 -25.85
CA GLY A 308 37.90 28.35 -24.65
C GLY A 308 37.21 27.19 -23.92
N SER A 309 37.82 26.69 -22.84
CA SER A 309 37.34 25.53 -22.05
C SER A 309 35.86 25.64 -21.69
N GLN A 310 35.44 26.75 -21.08
CA GLN A 310 34.06 26.96 -20.65
C GLN A 310 33.05 26.90 -21.81
N LYS A 311 33.39 27.46 -22.97
CA LYS A 311 32.49 27.44 -24.13
C LYS A 311 32.37 26.04 -24.71
N ARG A 312 33.48 25.30 -24.77
CA ARG A 312 33.47 23.89 -25.19
C ARG A 312 32.68 23.02 -24.22
N TYR A 313 32.82 23.23 -22.91
CA TYR A 313 32.02 22.56 -21.88
C TYR A 313 30.51 22.82 -22.09
N ASN A 314 30.12 24.10 -22.19
CA ASN A 314 28.72 24.47 -22.44
C ASN A 314 28.18 23.89 -23.74
N LYS A 315 29.00 23.85 -24.80
CA LYS A 315 28.63 23.24 -26.07
C LYS A 315 28.43 21.72 -25.93
N SER A 316 29.32 21.03 -25.22
CA SER A 316 29.20 19.60 -24.93
C SER A 316 27.89 19.26 -24.22
N HIS A 317 27.55 20.03 -23.18
CA HIS A 317 26.27 19.90 -22.48
C HIS A 317 25.07 20.06 -23.40
N LYS A 318 25.11 21.07 -24.29
CA LYS A 318 24.03 21.31 -25.25
C LYS A 318 23.88 20.13 -26.22
N LEU A 319 24.98 19.60 -26.76
CA LEU A 319 24.95 18.47 -27.69
C LEU A 319 24.41 17.21 -27.01
N LEU A 320 24.78 16.96 -25.75
CA LEU A 320 24.23 15.85 -24.98
C LEU A 320 22.72 16.02 -24.75
N LEU A 321 22.29 17.21 -24.32
CA LEU A 321 20.87 17.51 -24.12
C LEU A 321 20.05 17.34 -25.41
N ASP A 322 20.57 17.84 -26.54
CA ASP A 322 19.94 17.70 -27.84
C ASP A 322 19.89 16.22 -28.27
N SER A 323 20.94 15.44 -28.01
CA SER A 323 20.98 13.99 -28.29
C SER A 323 19.95 13.21 -27.47
N ILE A 324 19.79 13.55 -26.18
CA ILE A 324 18.77 12.95 -25.31
C ILE A 324 17.37 13.28 -25.82
N ARG A 325 17.08 14.57 -26.07
CA ARG A 325 15.73 15.01 -26.49
C ARG A 325 15.30 14.44 -27.83
N ASN A 326 16.24 14.31 -28.76
CA ASN A 326 15.95 13.84 -30.11
C ASN A 326 16.04 12.31 -30.23
N ASN A 327 16.41 11.60 -29.17
CA ASN A 327 16.42 10.15 -29.18
C ASN A 327 14.98 9.61 -29.32
N GLN A 328 14.85 8.62 -30.20
CA GLN A 328 13.61 7.85 -30.41
C GLN A 328 13.89 6.34 -30.31
N ALA A 329 15.15 5.94 -30.12
CA ALA A 329 15.52 4.55 -29.99
C ALA A 329 15.18 4.05 -28.59
N THR A 330 14.59 2.87 -28.53
CA THR A 330 14.31 2.15 -27.30
C THR A 330 15.06 0.83 -27.29
N ILE A 331 15.30 0.31 -26.09
CA ILE A 331 15.88 -1.01 -25.86
C ILE A 331 15.01 -1.77 -24.87
N THR A 332 14.86 -3.07 -25.09
CA THR A 332 14.23 -3.99 -24.14
C THR A 332 15.29 -4.95 -23.62
N ALA A 333 15.43 -5.03 -22.30
CA ALA A 333 16.37 -5.92 -21.64
C ALA A 333 15.68 -6.71 -20.53
N THR A 334 16.15 -7.94 -20.30
CA THR A 334 15.71 -8.73 -19.15
C THR A 334 16.52 -8.33 -17.92
N ALA A 335 15.82 -8.06 -16.82
CA ALA A 335 16.40 -7.83 -15.50
C ALA A 335 15.81 -8.84 -14.51
N THR A 336 16.64 -9.33 -13.59
CA THR A 336 16.25 -10.20 -12.49
C THR A 336 16.22 -9.37 -11.22
N PHE A 337 15.08 -9.38 -10.54
CA PHE A 337 14.83 -8.64 -9.31
C PHE A 337 14.77 -9.61 -8.14
N HIS A 338 15.39 -9.23 -7.03
CA HIS A 338 15.41 -10.04 -5.81
C HIS A 338 14.43 -9.46 -4.80
N LEU A 339 13.56 -10.32 -4.27
CA LEU A 339 12.62 -9.95 -3.22
C LEU A 339 12.86 -10.82 -1.99
N THR A 340 12.73 -10.20 -0.82
CA THR A 340 12.76 -10.90 0.46
C THR A 340 11.44 -10.73 1.20
N ASN A 341 10.95 -11.82 1.76
CA ASN A 341 9.78 -11.82 2.63
C ASN A 341 10.21 -11.58 4.08
N ASP A 342 9.73 -10.49 4.68
CA ASP A 342 10.08 -10.08 6.05
C ASP A 342 9.19 -10.73 7.14
N GLY A 343 8.33 -11.67 6.75
CA GLY A 343 7.32 -12.30 7.60
C GLY A 343 6.01 -11.52 7.68
N ALA A 344 5.90 -10.36 7.01
CA ALA A 344 4.66 -9.62 6.82
C ALA A 344 4.32 -9.41 5.34
N SER A 345 5.31 -9.24 4.47
CA SER A 345 5.12 -9.05 3.02
C SER A 345 6.43 -9.25 2.25
N TRP A 346 6.33 -9.42 0.93
CA TRP A 346 7.47 -9.36 0.02
C TRP A 346 7.96 -7.92 -0.16
N LYS A 347 9.29 -7.72 -0.14
CA LYS A 347 9.96 -6.42 -0.32
C LYS A 347 11.04 -6.53 -1.38
N LEU A 348 11.13 -5.52 -2.25
CA LEU A 348 12.17 -5.43 -3.28
C LEU A 348 13.51 -5.08 -2.65
N GLU A 349 14.53 -5.91 -2.88
CA GLU A 349 15.89 -5.64 -2.41
C GLU A 349 16.55 -4.57 -3.27
N ASN A 350 17.29 -3.65 -2.65
CA ASN A 350 18.10 -2.63 -3.34
C ASN A 350 17.37 -1.89 -4.46
N ALA A 351 16.06 -1.62 -4.28
CA ALA A 351 15.16 -1.10 -5.30
C ALA A 351 15.80 0.02 -6.16
N GLY A 352 16.43 1.02 -5.54
CA GLY A 352 17.06 2.12 -6.26
C GLY A 352 18.23 1.73 -7.18
N THR A 353 19.08 0.78 -6.79
CA THR A 353 20.28 0.41 -7.58
C THR A 353 19.94 -0.54 -8.72
N GLU A 354 19.17 -1.59 -8.45
CA GLU A 354 18.77 -2.56 -9.49
C GLU A 354 17.90 -1.89 -10.56
N LEU A 355 16.90 -1.09 -10.13
CA LEU A 355 16.06 -0.34 -11.06
C LEU A 355 16.84 0.76 -11.79
N GLY A 356 17.70 1.52 -11.09
CA GLY A 356 18.50 2.57 -11.72
C GLY A 356 19.39 2.03 -12.85
N ASN A 357 20.10 0.93 -12.61
CA ASN A 357 20.94 0.31 -13.64
C ASN A 357 20.11 -0.21 -14.83
N ALA A 358 18.97 -0.83 -14.55
CA ALA A 358 18.09 -1.36 -15.61
C ALA A 358 17.44 -0.25 -16.44
N ILE A 359 17.19 0.92 -15.84
CA ILE A 359 16.53 2.06 -16.50
C ILE A 359 17.52 2.91 -17.31
N PHE A 360 18.65 3.30 -16.72
CA PHE A 360 19.59 4.25 -17.34
C PHE A 360 20.72 3.59 -18.13
N GLY A 361 20.92 2.28 -17.95
CA GLY A 361 21.98 1.53 -18.62
C GLY A 361 23.36 2.16 -18.38
N THR A 362 24.05 2.59 -19.45
CA THR A 362 25.39 3.19 -19.39
C THR A 362 25.40 4.67 -18.99
N LEU A 363 24.23 5.33 -18.92
CA LEU A 363 24.09 6.74 -18.52
C LEU A 363 23.95 6.95 -17.01
N THR A 364 24.40 5.99 -16.20
CA THR A 364 24.45 6.12 -14.73
C THR A 364 25.50 7.13 -14.25
N ALA A 365 26.37 7.64 -15.15
CA ALA A 365 27.32 8.72 -14.90
C ALA A 365 27.33 9.73 -16.06
N SER A 366 27.78 10.97 -15.80
CA SER A 366 27.89 12.02 -16.83
C SER A 366 28.99 11.68 -17.84
N PRO A 367 28.71 11.67 -19.16
CA PRO A 367 29.73 11.53 -20.19
C PRO A 367 30.40 12.88 -20.54
N VAL A 368 29.95 13.99 -19.93
CA VAL A 368 30.62 15.29 -20.05
C VAL A 368 31.74 15.36 -19.01
N PRO A 369 33.01 15.58 -19.42
CA PRO A 369 34.12 15.79 -18.49
C PRO A 369 33.86 16.97 -17.56
N GLU A 370 34.19 16.83 -16.28
CA GLU A 370 34.11 17.96 -15.34
C GLU A 370 35.05 19.09 -15.76
N ASP A 371 34.63 20.34 -15.55
CA ASP A 371 35.49 21.49 -15.79
C ASP A 371 36.63 21.44 -14.78
N SER A 372 37.84 21.14 -15.25
CA SER A 372 39.03 21.11 -14.42
C SER A 372 39.39 22.54 -14.02
N THR A 373 38.79 23.06 -12.94
CA THR A 373 39.20 24.32 -12.32
C THR A 373 40.46 24.14 -11.46
N GLU A 374 41.36 23.24 -11.83
CA GLU A 374 42.71 23.14 -11.30
C GLU A 374 43.70 23.48 -12.41
N ASP A 375 43.74 24.76 -12.77
CA ASP A 375 44.91 25.38 -13.38
C ASP A 375 44.96 26.82 -12.86
N ASN A 376 45.71 27.01 -11.77
CA ASN A 376 46.45 28.23 -11.43
C ASN A 376 47.30 27.98 -10.15
N GLU A 377 48.50 27.43 -10.34
CA GLU A 377 49.68 27.87 -9.60
C GLU A 377 50.24 29.16 -10.21
#